data_AF-A0A3E2N5T3-F1
#
_entry.id   AF-A0A3E2N5T3-F1
#
_cell.length_a   1.000
_cell.length_b   1.000
_cell.length_c   1.000
_cell.angle_alpha   90.00
_cell.angle_beta   90.00
_cell.angle_gamma   90.00
#
_symmetry.space_group_name_H-M   'P 1'
#
loop_
_entity.id
_entity.type
_entity.pdbx_description
1 polymer ?
#
loop_
_entity_poly.entity_id
_entity_poly.type
_entity_poly.pdbx_seq_one_letter_code
_entity_poly.pdbx_strand_id
1 'polypeptide(L)'
;MRHILVRHHPSYWNGTIKCSQTFFHHNTTINQIRNIAIELAKQNRTIIASKGTTSTFQVHGIVNGVRYTMGITNGHIRQIYPR
;
A
#
# COMPACT_ATOMS: atom_id res chain seq x y z
N MET A 1 -8.64 -3.44 -3.53
CA MET A 1 -8.72 -2.51 -2.38
C MET A 1 -9.38 -3.07 -1.13
N ARG A 2 -10.42 -3.92 -1.18
CA ARG A 2 -11.07 -4.47 0.04
C ARG A 2 -10.06 -4.97 1.07
N HIS A 3 -9.09 -5.78 0.64
CA HIS A 3 -8.02 -6.34 1.49
C HIS A 3 -7.05 -5.30 2.09
N ILE A 4 -6.96 -4.09 1.52
CA ILE A 4 -6.19 -2.96 2.08
C ILE A 4 -7.02 -2.27 3.16
N LEU A 5 -8.28 -1.94 2.84
CA LEU A 5 -9.17 -1.16 3.70
C LEU A 5 -9.53 -1.92 4.98
N VAL A 6 -9.97 -3.18 4.87
CA VAL A 6 -10.39 -3.97 6.04
C VAL A 6 -9.25 -4.29 7.00
N ARG A 7 -8.01 -4.05 6.55
CA ARG A 7 -6.80 -4.30 7.32
C ARG A 7 -6.20 -3.04 7.90
N HIS A 8 -6.18 -1.92 7.18
CA HIS A 8 -5.41 -0.72 7.56
C HIS A 8 -6.24 0.56 7.67
N HIS A 9 -7.51 0.57 7.26
CA HIS A 9 -8.32 1.78 7.35
C HIS A 9 -9.23 1.74 8.58
N PRO A 10 -9.13 2.68 9.54
CA PRO A 10 -9.90 2.64 10.80
C PRO A 10 -11.41 2.47 10.59
N SER A 11 -12.01 3.19 9.63
CA SER A 11 -13.46 3.12 9.36
C SER A 11 -13.93 1.81 8.70
N TYR A 12 -13.03 0.97 8.19
CA TYR A 12 -13.37 -0.29 7.51
C TYR A 12 -12.75 -1.51 8.18
N TRP A 13 -11.97 -1.32 9.24
CA TRP A 13 -11.22 -2.37 9.90
C TRP A 13 -12.14 -3.44 10.48
N ASN A 14 -11.80 -4.70 10.26
CA ASN A 14 -12.65 -5.84 10.62
C ASN A 14 -12.30 -6.48 11.98
N GLY A 15 -11.47 -5.83 12.80
CA GLY A 15 -11.06 -6.34 14.11
C GLY A 15 -9.90 -7.36 14.09
N THR A 16 -9.34 -7.69 12.92
CA THR A 16 -8.19 -8.60 12.87
C THR A 16 -6.93 -7.92 13.40
N ILE A 17 -6.34 -8.46 14.46
CA ILE A 17 -5.07 -8.00 15.04
C ILE A 17 -3.92 -8.91 14.59
N LYS A 18 -2.79 -8.32 14.21
CA LYS A 18 -1.54 -9.00 13.85
C LYS A 18 -0.38 -8.43 14.67
N CYS A 19 0.72 -9.17 14.78
CA CYS A 19 1.88 -8.79 15.60
C CYS A 19 2.46 -7.41 15.23
N SER A 20 2.31 -6.99 13.97
CA SER A 20 2.56 -5.61 13.53
C SER A 20 1.32 -5.14 12.76
N GLN A 21 0.71 -4.08 13.25
CA GLN A 21 -0.53 -3.51 12.71
C GLN A 21 -0.32 -2.01 12.52
N THR A 22 -0.53 -1.53 11.29
CA THR A 22 -0.45 -0.11 10.97
C THR A 22 -1.77 0.37 10.39
N PHE A 23 -2.08 1.65 10.58
CA PHE A 23 -3.33 2.25 10.14
C PHE A 23 -3.08 3.50 9.32
N PHE A 24 -3.85 3.67 8.26
CA PHE A 24 -4.02 4.97 7.63
C PHE A 24 -4.63 5.96 8.62
N HIS A 25 -4.38 7.24 8.40
CA HIS A 25 -5.07 8.27 9.16
C HIS A 25 -6.59 8.14 8.95
N HIS A 26 -7.40 8.38 9.97
CA HIS A 26 -8.85 8.15 9.93
C HIS A 26 -9.58 8.90 8.79
N ASN A 27 -9.07 10.08 8.42
CA ASN A 27 -9.58 10.90 7.32
C ASN A 27 -9.06 10.51 5.93
N THR A 28 -8.27 9.44 5.81
CA THR A 28 -7.68 9.05 4.53
C THR A 28 -8.76 8.53 3.59
N THR A 29 -9.11 9.28 2.57
CA THR A 29 -10.11 8.84 1.59
C THR A 29 -9.58 7.70 0.71
N ILE A 30 -10.49 6.93 0.12
CA ILE A 30 -10.13 5.89 -0.88
C ILE A 30 -9.36 6.51 -2.06
N ASN A 31 -9.71 7.73 -2.46
CA ASN A 31 -9.00 8.45 -3.52
C ASN A 31 -7.57 8.80 -3.11
N GLN A 32 -7.33 9.21 -1.87
CA GLN A 32 -5.97 9.42 -1.37
C GLN A 32 -5.15 8.13 -1.37
N ILE A 33 -5.74 6.98 -1.01
CA ILE A 33 -5.06 5.67 -1.09
C ILE A 33 -4.67 5.33 -2.54
N ARG A 34 -5.54 5.61 -3.52
CA ARG A 34 -5.21 5.45 -4.94
C ARG A 34 -4.06 6.35 -5.37
N ASN A 35 -4.07 7.62 -4.94
CA ASN A 35 -3.01 8.57 -5.26
C ASN A 35 -1.66 8.14 -4.64
N ILE A 36 -1.67 7.70 -3.38
CA ILE A 36 -0.50 7.10 -2.72
C ILE A 36 0.03 5.93 -3.56
N ALA A 37 -0.85 5.08 -4.08
CA ALA A 37 -0.45 3.96 -4.93
C ALA A 37 0.28 4.43 -6.20
N ILE A 38 -0.29 5.43 -6.88
CA ILE A 38 0.29 5.99 -8.11
C ILE A 38 1.67 6.60 -7.83
N GLU A 39 1.80 7.38 -6.76
CA GLU A 39 3.08 8.01 -6.40
C GLU A 39 4.15 6.98 -6.02
N LEU A 40 3.81 5.95 -5.25
CA LEU A 40 4.74 4.87 -4.94
C LEU A 40 5.18 4.11 -6.19
N ALA A 41 4.27 3.85 -7.13
CA ALA A 41 4.59 3.21 -8.39
C ALA A 41 5.51 4.06 -9.26
N LYS A 42 5.30 5.38 -9.31
CA LYS A 42 6.20 6.32 -10.00
C LYS A 42 7.60 6.32 -9.38
N GLN A 43 7.69 6.45 -8.06
CA GLN A 43 8.97 6.44 -7.33
C GLN A 43 9.76 5.14 -7.54
N ASN A 44 9.07 4.02 -7.74
CA ASN A 44 9.69 2.69 -7.86
C ASN A 44 9.62 2.11 -9.29
N ARG A 45 9.39 2.95 -10.31
CA ARG A 45 9.15 2.52 -11.70
C ARG A 45 10.23 1.55 -12.21
N THR A 46 11.50 1.85 -11.96
CA THR A 46 12.64 1.02 -12.41
C THR A 46 12.62 -0.36 -11.77
N ILE A 47 12.33 -0.46 -10.47
CA ILE A 47 12.24 -1.74 -9.75
C ILE A 47 11.02 -2.53 -10.24
N ILE A 48 9.88 -1.88 -10.44
CA ILE A 48 8.67 -2.54 -10.94
C ILE A 48 8.90 -3.08 -12.36
N ALA A 49 9.53 -2.29 -13.23
CA ALA A 49 9.86 -2.71 -14.58
C ALA A 49 10.83 -3.90 -14.59
N SER A 50 11.84 -3.91 -13.73
CA SER A 50 12.83 -5.01 -13.68
C SER A 50 12.27 -6.31 -13.10
N LYS A 51 11.33 -6.22 -12.16
CA LYS A 51 10.68 -7.37 -11.53
C LYS A 51 9.56 -7.99 -12.37
N GLY A 52 8.99 -7.23 -13.30
CA GLY A 52 7.94 -7.69 -14.20
C GLY A 52 6.65 -8.13 -13.47
N THR A 53 5.87 -8.99 -14.12
CA THR A 53 4.53 -9.39 -13.69
C THR A 53 4.45 -10.83 -13.17
N THR A 54 5.59 -11.50 -12.97
CA THR A 54 5.65 -12.91 -12.52
C THR A 54 6.16 -13.07 -11.09
N SER A 55 6.46 -11.97 -10.41
CA SER A 55 7.09 -11.98 -9.09
C SER A 55 6.21 -11.34 -8.01
N THR A 56 6.52 -11.67 -6.76
CA THR A 56 6.01 -10.99 -5.57
C THR A 56 7.13 -10.22 -4.89
N PHE A 57 6.93 -8.93 -4.68
CA PHE A 57 7.92 -8.05 -4.06
C PHE A 57 7.24 -6.86 -3.38
N GLN A 58 8.01 -6.18 -2.53
CA GLN A 58 7.58 -4.93 -1.91
C GLN A 58 8.44 -3.78 -2.40
N VAL A 59 7.81 -2.61 -2.47
CA VAL A 59 8.48 -1.34 -2.73
C VAL A 59 8.14 -0.35 -1.64
N HIS A 60 9.00 0.64 -1.44
CA HIS A 60 8.86 1.64 -0.40
C HIS A 60 8.94 3.03 -1.00
N GLY A 61 8.32 4.00 -0.34
CA GLY A 61 8.40 5.39 -0.76
C GLY A 61 7.77 6.31 0.26
N ILE A 62 7.91 7.61 0.02
CA ILE A 62 7.41 8.65 0.90
C ILE A 62 6.38 9.47 0.12
N VAL A 63 5.18 9.62 0.69
CA VAL A 63 4.12 10.46 0.13
C VAL A 63 3.63 11.38 1.24
N ASN A 64 3.69 12.69 1.01
CA ASN A 64 3.33 13.71 2.00
C ASN A 64 4.03 13.53 3.37
N GLY A 65 5.32 13.18 3.35
CA GLY A 65 6.12 12.97 4.56
C GLY A 65 5.89 11.64 5.29
N VAL A 66 4.92 10.82 4.85
CA VAL A 66 4.65 9.49 5.43
C VAL A 66 5.31 8.41 4.60
N ARG A 67 6.04 7.51 5.25
CA ARG A 67 6.66 6.34 4.61
C ARG A 67 5.62 5.23 4.44
N TYR A 68 5.51 4.72 3.22
CA TYR A 68 4.58 3.65 2.88
C TYR A 68 5.32 2.41 2.35
N THR A 69 4.68 1.27 2.54
CA THR A 69 5.04 0.01 1.88
C THR A 69 3.93 -0.39 0.93
N MET A 70 4.29 -0.72 -0.30
CA MET A 70 3.40 -1.29 -1.31
C MET A 70 3.87 -2.70 -1.67
N GLY A 71 2.97 -3.68 -1.53
CA GLY A 71 3.21 -5.06 -1.95
C GLY A 71 2.57 -5.33 -3.31
N ILE A 72 3.36 -5.88 -4.22
CA ILE A 72 2.97 -6.24 -5.58
C ILE A 72 3.12 -7.76 -5.72
N THR A 73 2.11 -8.41 -6.27
CA THR A 73 2.11 -9.84 -6.58
C THR A 73 1.56 -10.02 -7.98
N ASN A 74 2.38 -10.60 -8.86
CA ASN A 74 2.03 -10.88 -10.25
C ASN A 74 1.52 -9.62 -10.99
N GLY A 75 2.19 -8.49 -10.80
CA GLY A 75 1.78 -7.19 -11.37
C GLY A 75 0.60 -6.51 -10.69
N HIS A 76 -0.04 -7.13 -9.70
CA HIS A 76 -1.16 -6.54 -8.97
C HIS A 76 -0.75 -5.98 -7.61
N ILE A 77 -1.19 -4.77 -7.30
CA ILE A 77 -1.03 -4.17 -5.97
C ILE A 77 -1.97 -4.88 -4.99
N ARG A 78 -1.40 -5.61 -4.03
CA ARG A 78 -2.12 -6.35 -2.99
C ARG A 78 -2.03 -5.74 -1.61
N GLN A 79 -1.08 -4.84 -1.39
CA GLN A 79 -0.88 -4.21 -0.09
C GLN A 79 -0.47 -2.77 -0.28
N ILE A 80 -1.03 -1.88 0.54
CA ILE A 80 -0.52 -0.55 0.79
C ILE A 80 -0.76 -0.27 2.26
N TYR A 81 0.28 0.14 2.99
CA TYR A 81 0.13 0.52 4.39
C TYR A 81 1.24 1.50 4.80
N PRO A 82 0.94 2.43 5.74
CA PRO A 82 1.95 3.29 6.33
C PRO A 82 2.88 2.45 7.21
N ARG A 83 4.14 2.87 7.30
CA ARG A 83 5.18 2.21 8.08
C ARG A 83 5.58 3.01 9.29
#